data_AF-A0A940ZFZ0-F1
#
_entry.id   AF-A0A940ZFZ0-F1
#
_cell.length_a   1.000
_cell.length_b   1.000
_cell.length_c   1.000
_cell.angle_alpha   90.00
_cell.angle_beta   90.00
_cell.angle_gamma   90.00
#
_symmetry.space_group_name_H-M   'P 1'
#
loop_
_entity.id
_entity.type
_entity.pdbx_description
1 polymer ?
#
loop_
_entity_poly.entity_id
_entity_poly.type
_entity_poly.pdbx_seq_one_letter_code
_entity_poly.pdbx_strand_id
1 'polypeptide(L)'
;MICAEDNENRRPFGLTLLTGLYLFFFLLSISTYGNPFPFLGTIYQNAPAKMLVFFDSLICIYLFIGICKRQTLTWYLLLGYNLFEIINTIVNLIYIPPQEIAKLVNASVDQNALTVNNIAAALAILLLSQFIYRNKRYFNNPDKFLF
;
A
#
# COMPACT_ATOMS: atom_id res chain seq x y z
N MET A 1 -37.32 0.69 25.13
CA MET A 1 -36.09 -0.12 25.29
C MET A 1 -36.12 -1.17 24.18
N ILE A 2 -35.00 -1.48 23.53
CA ILE A 2 -34.86 -2.20 22.23
C ILE A 2 -34.84 -1.23 21.04
N CYS A 3 -33.64 -0.79 20.62
CA CYS A 3 -33.29 -0.26 19.28
C CYS A 3 -31.82 0.22 19.16
N ALA A 4 -30.98 0.08 20.20
CA ALA A 4 -29.62 0.63 20.19
C ALA A 4 -28.49 -0.42 20.09
N GLU A 5 -28.78 -1.73 20.13
CA GLU A 5 -27.73 -2.77 20.17
C GLU A 5 -27.32 -3.32 18.78
N ASP A 6 -28.08 -3.06 17.71
CA ASP A 6 -27.79 -3.61 16.37
C ASP A 6 -26.74 -2.81 15.56
N ASN A 7 -26.32 -1.64 16.03
CA ASN A 7 -25.38 -0.79 15.29
C ASN A 7 -23.92 -0.86 15.80
N GLU A 8 -23.64 -1.47 16.95
CA GLU A 8 -22.29 -1.51 17.51
C GLU A 8 -21.36 -2.50 16.78
N ASN A 9 -21.94 -3.48 16.07
CA ASN A 9 -21.19 -4.54 15.39
C ASN A 9 -20.97 -4.31 13.88
N ARG A 10 -21.62 -3.31 13.26
CA ARG A 10 -21.40 -3.02 11.84
C ARG A 10 -20.02 -2.41 11.63
N ARG A 11 -19.21 -3.00 10.74
CA ARG A 11 -17.94 -2.39 10.33
C ARG A 11 -18.24 -1.01 9.74
N PRO A 12 -17.60 0.06 10.24
CA PRO A 12 -17.80 1.40 9.70
C PRO A 12 -17.36 1.40 8.23
N PHE A 13 -18.13 2.07 7.37
CA PHE A 13 -17.92 2.08 5.92
C PHE A 13 -16.47 2.42 5.53
N GLY A 14 -15.84 3.36 6.24
CA GLY A 14 -14.44 3.72 6.02
C GLY A 14 -13.44 2.57 6.23
N LEU A 15 -13.74 1.64 7.14
CA LEU A 15 -12.90 0.46 7.37
C LEU A 15 -13.14 -0.63 6.32
N THR A 16 -14.36 -0.73 5.80
CA THR A 16 -14.67 -1.58 4.63
C THR A 16 -13.95 -1.08 3.38
N LEU A 17 -13.96 0.23 3.12
CA LEU A 17 -13.20 0.82 2.03
C LEU A 17 -11.70 0.58 2.18
N LEU A 18 -11.15 0.79 3.39
CA LEU A 18 -9.75 0.52 3.68
C LEU A 18 -9.39 -0.96 3.42
N THR A 19 -10.25 -1.87 3.84
CA THR A 19 -10.11 -3.31 3.59
C THR A 19 -10.05 -3.60 2.09
N GLY A 20 -10.99 -3.04 1.32
CA GLY A 20 -11.02 -3.20 -0.13
C GLY A 20 -9.77 -2.60 -0.82
N LEU A 21 -9.28 -1.46 -0.34
CA LEU A 21 -8.11 -0.79 -0.90
C LEU A 21 -6.83 -1.61 -0.71
N TYR A 22 -6.60 -2.18 0.48
CA TYR A 22 -5.43 -3.03 0.71
C TYR A 22 -5.53 -4.38 -0.01
N LEU A 23 -6.74 -4.91 -0.21
CA LEU A 23 -6.94 -6.04 -1.10
C LEU A 23 -6.60 -5.68 -2.55
N PHE A 24 -6.99 -4.48 -2.99
CA PHE A 24 -6.64 -3.98 -4.32
C PHE A 24 -5.13 -3.80 -4.47
N PHE A 25 -4.43 -3.24 -3.48
CA PHE A 25 -2.96 -3.15 -3.49
C PHE A 25 -2.28 -4.51 -3.56
N PHE A 26 -2.78 -5.49 -2.81
CA PHE A 26 -2.32 -6.88 -2.92
C PHE A 26 -2.48 -7.43 -4.35
N LEU A 27 -3.66 -7.26 -4.96
CA LEU A 27 -3.91 -7.72 -6.33
C LEU A 27 -3.03 -7.01 -7.35
N LEU A 28 -2.82 -5.70 -7.19
CA LEU A 28 -1.88 -4.93 -8.01
C LEU A 28 -0.46 -5.48 -7.87
N SER A 29 0.03 -5.69 -6.65
CA SER A 29 1.36 -6.24 -6.39
C SER A 29 1.55 -7.57 -7.11
N ILE A 30 0.63 -8.52 -6.94
CA ILE A 30 0.66 -9.81 -7.64
C ILE A 30 0.62 -9.64 -9.16
N SER A 31 -0.17 -8.72 -9.69
CA SER A 31 -0.26 -8.49 -11.14
C SER A 31 1.07 -8.01 -11.75
N THR A 32 1.96 -7.44 -10.94
CA THR A 32 3.31 -7.01 -11.36
C THR A 32 4.36 -8.12 -11.24
N TYR A 33 3.99 -9.32 -10.80
CA TYR A 33 4.93 -10.42 -10.64
C TYR A 33 5.61 -10.80 -11.96
N GLY A 34 6.94 -10.79 -11.96
CA GLY A 34 7.75 -11.05 -13.15
C GLY A 34 8.13 -9.82 -13.96
N ASN A 35 7.56 -8.64 -13.65
CA ASN A 35 7.99 -7.37 -14.23
C ASN A 35 9.18 -6.77 -13.44
N PRO A 36 9.94 -5.85 -14.06
CA PRO A 36 10.94 -5.07 -13.34
C PRO A 36 10.30 -4.29 -12.18
N PHE A 37 10.96 -4.28 -11.03
CA PHE A 37 10.44 -3.68 -9.81
C PHE A 37 11.34 -2.52 -9.35
N PRO A 38 10.85 -1.27 -9.33
CA PRO A 38 11.61 -0.12 -8.87
C PRO A 38 11.64 -0.07 -7.34
N PHE A 39 12.83 -0.13 -6.76
CA PHE A 39 13.01 -0.15 -5.32
C PHE A 39 14.23 0.66 -4.92
N LEU A 40 14.04 1.63 -4.03
CA LEU A 40 15.06 2.51 -3.46
C LEU A 40 16.03 3.07 -4.52
N GLY A 41 15.49 3.54 -5.64
CA GLY A 41 16.26 4.22 -6.69
C GLY A 41 16.92 3.28 -7.69
N THR A 42 16.69 1.97 -7.60
CA THR A 42 17.24 0.97 -8.53
C THR A 42 16.12 0.13 -9.10
N ILE A 43 16.20 -0.20 -10.40
CA ILE A 43 15.25 -1.12 -11.02
C ILE A 43 15.80 -2.55 -10.95
N TYR A 44 15.17 -3.38 -10.12
CA TYR A 44 15.51 -4.79 -10.02
C TYR A 44 14.81 -5.59 -11.13
N GLN A 45 15.46 -6.65 -11.60
CA GLN A 45 14.95 -7.56 -12.64
C GLN A 45 15.08 -9.02 -12.21
N ASN A 46 14.35 -9.93 -12.87
CA ASN A 46 14.47 -11.38 -12.66
C ASN A 46 14.20 -11.80 -11.19
N ALA A 47 15.14 -12.52 -10.58
CA ALA A 47 15.00 -13.09 -9.24
C ALA A 47 14.78 -12.03 -8.12
N PRO A 48 15.60 -10.97 -7.98
CA PRO A 48 15.39 -9.98 -6.94
C PRO A 48 14.06 -9.22 -7.10
N ALA A 49 13.64 -8.92 -8.32
CA ALA A 49 12.32 -8.30 -8.56
C ALA A 49 11.17 -9.19 -8.07
N LYS A 50 11.21 -10.49 -8.41
CA LYS A 50 10.21 -11.47 -7.96
C LYS A 50 10.17 -11.59 -6.44
N MET A 51 11.33 -11.57 -5.77
CA MET A 51 11.39 -11.60 -4.31
C MET A 51 10.76 -10.34 -3.70
N LEU A 52 11.07 -9.16 -4.23
CA LEU A 52 10.51 -7.90 -3.73
C LEU A 52 8.98 -7.87 -3.88
N VAL A 53 8.45 -8.22 -5.05
CA VAL A 53 6.99 -8.33 -5.28
C VAL A 53 6.36 -9.35 -4.33
N PHE A 54 7.02 -10.48 -4.09
CA PHE A 54 6.52 -11.50 -3.18
C PHE A 54 6.42 -10.97 -1.74
N PHE A 55 7.45 -10.30 -1.23
CA PHE A 55 7.40 -9.70 0.12
C PHE A 55 6.37 -8.58 0.21
N ASP A 56 6.27 -7.74 -0.81
CA ASP A 56 5.27 -6.68 -0.88
C ASP A 56 3.84 -7.24 -0.84
N SER A 57 3.58 -8.28 -1.64
CA SER A 57 2.31 -9.01 -1.63
C SER A 57 2.02 -9.62 -0.25
N LEU A 58 3.02 -10.21 0.42
CA LEU A 58 2.88 -10.76 1.77
C LEU A 58 2.53 -9.67 2.81
N ILE A 59 3.15 -8.50 2.70
CA ILE A 59 2.83 -7.37 3.58
C ILE A 59 1.39 -6.89 3.32
N CYS A 60 1.01 -6.70 2.05
CA CYS A 60 -0.34 -6.27 1.69
C CYS A 60 -1.42 -7.23 2.21
N ILE A 61 -1.24 -8.55 2.06
CA ILE A 61 -2.22 -9.53 2.56
C ILE A 61 -2.25 -9.56 4.10
N TYR A 62 -1.10 -9.42 4.76
CA TYR A 62 -1.04 -9.33 6.21
C TYR A 62 -1.82 -8.11 6.71
N LEU A 63 -1.61 -6.94 6.10
CA LEU A 63 -2.31 -5.70 6.42
C LEU A 63 -3.82 -5.85 6.17
N PHE A 64 -4.22 -6.45 5.05
CA PHE A 64 -5.63 -6.74 4.74
C PHE A 64 -6.31 -7.57 5.84
N ILE A 65 -5.70 -8.69 6.24
CA ILE A 65 -6.27 -9.55 7.30
C ILE A 65 -6.25 -8.80 8.64
N GLY A 66 -5.18 -8.06 8.92
CA GLY A 66 -5.06 -7.24 10.12
C GLY A 66 -6.15 -6.16 10.23
N ILE A 67 -6.54 -5.52 9.12
CA ILE A 67 -7.67 -4.58 9.06
C ILE A 67 -8.97 -5.32 9.33
N CYS A 68 -9.18 -6.49 8.72
CA CYS A 68 -10.35 -7.33 8.99
C CYS A 68 -10.48 -7.67 10.48
N LYS A 69 -9.37 -8.00 11.13
CA LYS A 69 -9.32 -8.31 12.57
C LYS A 69 -9.30 -7.09 13.48
N ARG A 70 -9.27 -5.86 12.93
CA ARG A 70 -9.21 -4.58 13.67
C ARG A 70 -8.04 -4.53 14.67
N GLN A 71 -6.90 -5.13 14.31
CA GLN A 71 -5.74 -5.24 15.20
C GLN A 71 -5.02 -3.90 15.41
N THR A 72 -4.70 -3.59 16.66
CA THR A 72 -3.98 -2.35 17.01
C THR A 72 -2.59 -2.32 16.37
N LEU A 73 -1.90 -3.47 16.29
CA LEU A 73 -0.60 -3.56 15.62
C LEU A 73 -0.70 -3.19 14.14
N THR A 74 -1.75 -3.64 13.47
CA THR A 74 -1.99 -3.32 12.05
C THR A 74 -2.10 -1.83 11.82
N TRP A 75 -2.68 -1.06 12.74
CA TRP A 75 -2.70 0.39 12.63
C TRP A 75 -1.29 1.01 12.50
N TYR A 76 -0.34 0.56 13.32
CA TYR A 76 1.06 1.01 13.21
C TYR A 76 1.71 0.53 11.92
N LEU A 77 1.47 -0.72 11.52
CA LEU A 77 2.04 -1.29 10.30
C LEU A 77 1.51 -0.60 9.04
N LEU A 78 0.23 -0.22 9.00
CA LEU A 78 -0.36 0.54 7.89
C LEU A 78 0.33 1.89 7.71
N LEU A 79 0.57 2.62 8.81
CA LEU A 79 1.27 3.91 8.76
C LEU A 79 2.72 3.74 8.34
N GLY A 80 3.42 2.73 8.88
CA GLY A 80 4.81 2.44 8.52
C GLY A 80 4.95 2.02 7.06
N TYR A 81 4.08 1.13 6.58
CA TYR A 81 4.06 0.67 5.19
C TYR A 81 3.75 1.81 4.23
N ASN A 82 2.73 2.64 4.52
CA ASN A 82 2.43 3.77 3.65
C ASN A 82 3.56 4.81 3.62
N LEU A 83 4.21 5.06 4.76
CA LEU A 83 5.38 5.94 4.80
C LEU A 83 6.53 5.35 3.98
N PHE A 84 6.76 4.04 4.07
CA PHE A 84 7.74 3.35 3.27
C PHE A 84 7.46 3.50 1.77
N GLU A 85 6.21 3.30 1.33
CA GLU A 85 5.80 3.47 -0.06
C GLU A 85 6.01 4.91 -0.57
N ILE A 86 5.70 5.92 0.26
CA ILE A 86 5.96 7.32 -0.07
C ILE A 86 7.47 7.56 -0.25
N ILE A 87 8.29 7.10 0.70
CA ILE A 87 9.75 7.26 0.62
C ILE A 87 10.30 6.53 -0.61
N ASN A 88 9.87 5.30 -0.86
CA ASN A 88 10.28 4.52 -2.02
C ASN A 88 9.92 5.25 -3.33
N THR A 89 8.71 5.80 -3.42
CA THR A 89 8.27 6.59 -4.59
C THR A 89 9.14 7.83 -4.80
N ILE A 90 9.44 8.59 -3.72
CA ILE A 90 10.29 9.79 -3.80
C ILE A 90 11.71 9.41 -4.23
N VAL A 91 12.31 8.40 -3.61
CA VAL A 91 13.65 7.93 -3.94
C VAL A 91 13.69 7.44 -5.39
N ASN A 92 12.71 6.65 -5.81
CA ASN A 92 12.60 6.19 -7.20
C ASN A 92 12.51 7.36 -8.19
N LEU A 93 11.72 8.39 -7.88
CA LEU A 93 11.58 9.58 -8.74
C LEU A 93 12.89 10.37 -8.85
N ILE A 94 13.68 10.44 -7.77
CA ILE A 94 14.94 11.20 -7.74
C ILE A 94 16.06 10.43 -8.45
N TYR A 95 16.16 9.12 -8.21
CA TYR A 95 17.33 8.32 -8.59
C TYR A 95 17.16 7.49 -9.86
N ILE A 96 15.93 7.15 -10.27
CA ILE A 96 15.71 6.41 -11.52
C ILE A 96 15.55 7.40 -12.67
N PRO A 97 16.50 7.48 -13.61
CA PRO A 97 16.37 8.34 -14.76
C PRO A 97 15.22 7.84 -15.66
N PRO A 98 14.38 8.73 -16.22
CA PRO A 98 13.25 8.31 -17.06
C PRO A 98 13.66 7.50 -18.30
N GLN A 99 14.92 7.66 -18.74
CA GLN A 99 15.50 6.92 -19.86
C GLN A 99 15.64 5.42 -19.55
N GLU A 100 15.90 5.05 -18.29
CA GLU A 100 15.94 3.64 -17.88
C GLU A 100 14.55 3.01 -17.91
N ILE A 101 13.53 3.77 -17.53
CA ILE A 101 12.12 3.33 -17.60
C ILE A 101 11.71 3.13 -19.07
N ALA A 102 12.05 4.06 -19.96
CA ALA A 102 11.75 3.96 -21.39
C ALA A 102 12.40 2.73 -22.05
N LYS A 103 13.63 2.36 -21.65
CA LYS A 103 14.32 1.15 -22.12
C LYS A 103 13.61 -0.14 -21.71
N LEU A 104 12.90 -0.14 -20.58
CA LEU A 104 12.20 -1.32 -20.07
C LEU A 104 10.82 -1.50 -20.68
N VAL A 105 10.13 -0.39 -20.95
CA VAL A 105 8.77 -0.41 -21.51
C VAL A 105 8.77 -0.46 -23.04
N ASN A 106 9.95 -0.37 -23.69
CA ASN A 106 10.11 -0.30 -25.15
C ASN A 106 9.19 0.75 -25.80
N ALA A 107 8.91 1.83 -25.06
CA ALA A 107 7.98 2.88 -25.45
C ALA A 107 8.54 4.23 -25.01
N SER A 108 8.16 5.28 -25.74
CA SER A 108 8.41 6.65 -25.32
C SER A 108 7.63 6.94 -24.05
N VAL A 109 8.34 7.16 -22.94
CA VAL A 109 7.72 7.54 -21.67
C VAL A 109 7.63 9.05 -21.60
N ASP A 110 6.41 9.58 -21.47
CA ASP A 110 6.20 10.99 -21.14
C ASP A 110 6.66 11.23 -19.68
N GLN A 111 7.76 11.96 -19.53
CA GLN A 111 8.38 12.24 -18.24
C GLN A 111 7.47 13.08 -17.33
N ASN A 112 6.69 13.99 -17.92
CA ASN A 112 5.77 14.83 -17.16
C ASN A 112 4.62 13.97 -16.63
N ALA A 113 4.05 13.10 -17.47
CA ALA A 113 3.01 12.17 -17.04
C ALA A 113 3.50 11.21 -15.95
N LEU A 114 4.71 10.67 -16.08
CA LEU A 114 5.32 9.79 -15.08
C LEU A 114 5.48 10.51 -13.73
N THR A 115 6.00 11.74 -13.75
CA THR A 115 6.22 12.55 -12.55
C THR A 115 4.90 12.89 -11.86
N VAL A 116 3.90 13.35 -12.63
CA VAL A 116 2.58 13.70 -12.13
C VAL A 116 1.88 12.47 -11.52
N ASN A 117 1.96 11.31 -12.17
CA ASN A 117 1.34 10.08 -11.66
C ASN A 117 1.99 9.63 -10.35
N ASN A 118 3.32 9.67 -10.24
CA ASN A 118 4.03 9.31 -9.00
C ASN A 118 3.72 10.29 -7.86
N ILE A 119 3.67 11.60 -8.15
CA ILE A 119 3.28 12.62 -7.15
C ILE A 119 1.84 12.39 -6.70
N ALA A 120 0.92 12.15 -7.64
CA ALA A 120 -0.48 11.88 -7.33
C ALA A 120 -0.64 10.61 -6.46
N ALA A 121 0.10 9.54 -6.78
CA ALA A 121 0.13 8.32 -5.98
C ALA A 121 0.66 8.57 -4.56
N ALA A 122 1.79 9.26 -4.42
CA ALA A 122 2.36 9.61 -3.11
C ALA A 122 1.40 10.46 -2.27
N LEU A 123 0.72 11.44 -2.89
CA LEU A 123 -0.30 12.26 -2.23
C LEU A 123 -1.53 11.43 -1.82
N ALA A 124 -1.98 10.50 -2.66
CA ALA A 124 -3.08 9.60 -2.32
C ALA A 124 -2.74 8.72 -1.10
N ILE A 125 -1.51 8.17 -1.06
CA ILE A 125 -1.02 7.38 0.08
C ILE A 125 -0.85 8.25 1.34
N LEU A 126 -0.44 9.52 1.19
CA LEU A 126 -0.36 10.47 2.31
C LEU A 126 -1.76 10.74 2.90
N LEU A 127 -2.75 11.03 2.05
CA LEU A 127 -4.13 11.24 2.48
C LEU A 127 -4.72 9.97 3.12
N LEU A 128 -4.43 8.80 2.56
CA LEU A 128 -4.79 7.52 3.16
C LEU A 128 -4.18 7.36 4.55
N SER A 129 -2.90 7.70 4.71
CA SER A 129 -2.20 7.65 6.01
C SER A 129 -2.84 8.59 7.03
N GLN A 130 -3.20 9.81 6.62
CA GLN A 130 -3.92 10.75 7.48
C GLN A 130 -5.31 10.21 7.88
N PHE A 131 -6.03 9.59 6.94
CA PHE A 131 -7.30 8.93 7.23
C PHE A 131 -7.13 7.79 8.24
N ILE A 132 -6.15 6.90 8.05
CA ILE A 132 -5.86 5.78 8.97
C ILE A 132 -5.48 6.32 10.35
N TYR A 133 -4.63 7.33 10.43
CA TYR A 133 -4.21 7.95 11.68
C TYR A 133 -5.40 8.51 12.48
N ARG A 134 -6.29 9.26 11.82
CA ARG A 134 -7.50 9.84 12.45
C ARG A 134 -8.49 8.78 12.93
N ASN A 135 -8.54 7.64 12.25
CA ASN A 135 -9.47 6.55 12.54
C ASN A 135 -8.88 5.44 13.43
N LYS A 136 -7.84 5.75 14.23
CA LYS A 136 -7.21 4.81 15.19
C LYS A 136 -8.22 4.05 16.04
N ARG A 137 -9.32 4.69 16.44
CA ARG A 137 -10.36 4.12 17.31
C ARG A 137 -10.97 2.83 16.78
N TYR A 138 -10.92 2.59 15.48
CA TYR A 138 -11.45 1.36 14.90
C TYR A 138 -10.52 0.16 15.01
N PHE A 139 -9.26 0.36 15.39
CA PHE A 139 -8.27 -0.70 15.65
C PHE A 139 -8.16 -0.93 17.15
N ASN A 140 -9.20 -1.53 17.73
CA ASN A 140 -9.35 -1.70 19.18
C ASN A 140 -9.03 -3.12 19.66
N ASN A 141 -8.68 -4.05 18.76
CA ASN A 141 -8.27 -5.39 19.16
C ASN A 141 -6.80 -5.36 19.65
N PRO A 142 -6.51 -5.69 20.92
CA PRO A 142 -5.16 -5.68 21.48
C PRO A 142 -4.32 -6.90 21.06
N ASP A 143 -4.93 -7.93 20.46
CA ASP A 143 -4.21 -9.13 20.03
C ASP A 143 -3.12 -8.76 19.02
N LYS A 144 -1.87 -8.98 19.43
CA LYS A 144 -0.68 -8.61 18.66
C LYS A 144 -0.37 -9.58 17.54
N PHE A 145 -0.89 -10.81 17.62
CA PHE A 145 -0.59 -11.86 16.66
C PHE A 145 -1.80 -12.15 15.78
N LEU A 146 -1.52 -12.40 14.51
CA LEU A 146 -2.52 -12.75 13.51
C LEU A 146 -2.97 -14.22 13.67
N PHE A 147 -2.24 -15.00 14.47
CA PHE A 147 -2.46 -16.38 14.86
C PHE A 147 -2.26 -16.53 16.37
#